data_AF-A0A922L1F7-F1
#
_entry.id   AF-A0A922L1F7-F1
#
_cell.length_a   1.000
_cell.length_b   1.000
_cell.length_c   1.000
_cell.angle_alpha   90.00
_cell.angle_beta   90.00
_cell.angle_gamma   90.00
#
_symmetry.space_group_name_H-M   'P 1'
#
loop_
_entity.id
_entity.type
_entity.pdbx_description
1 polymer ?
#
loop_
_entity_poly.entity_id
_entity_poly.type
_entity_poly.pdbx_seq_one_letter_code
_entity_poly.pdbx_strand_id
1 'polypeptide(L)'
;MSNYSDDPIRKQKLNNFFRHGFEIIKFYNLRINYDLFDYQQRKISWTYSTIKPAIWITLNGWISIVYLSCLIIWPHNDYVMIYGRHFSSMFYRWIAGYSIHFQLFFFDLFECHQINLTQLILSSTMFFSYIIQCIYLISDAFMSISFTVFIMEFFIVRLKQLSSKSALLLQNPRKLFWYKFHFEYVALYSETAKINSTARSILFFIELLSKSAVVICLLFISQQTKMNAQNTIVALAFMSTFSLVNILYFRVAHMPSFNRICWQSIHRWIARSQWLRRQRNKIQNRLPFRYSLKSCLFIQTMTNNLFGFTCGRILWLLISSDVLSLDCCLFNSFSAIFLSISLKYHQINLTQLILSSTLFFSYNIQCIYFIGNAFKSISFTVFIMEFFIVRLKQLSSKSALLLQNSFQSSIRVQKLFWYRFHSEYVSLYSEMAIFNLTARNILFFIELLSKSSVVICLLFISQQTKMNIQITFVALAFMSSFFLLNILYFRVAHMPSYNRICWQSIHRWIARSQWLSMQRNVFTNSFPLRYSIKSRLFIQTMTNNRFGFTCGRMFFISKFKYIQIFLFINDYHNNVSTIRILPNRLQCLYVVTTTWSFHVCCICESNFHILMIYILCGCKR
;
A
#
# COMPACT_ATOMS: atom_id res chain seq x y z
N MET A 1 -6.02 65.06 11.40
CA MET A 1 -6.36 63.62 11.36
C MET A 1 -6.36 63.00 12.77
N SER A 2 -6.87 63.72 13.79
CA SER A 2 -6.69 63.37 15.22
C SER A 2 -7.97 63.32 16.05
N ASN A 3 -9.17 63.41 15.47
CA ASN A 3 -10.44 63.45 16.25
C ASN A 3 -11.36 62.25 16.00
N TYR A 4 -10.83 61.12 15.48
CA TYR A 4 -11.63 59.91 15.17
C TYR A 4 -11.55 58.82 16.26
N SER A 5 -10.99 59.10 17.44
CA SER A 5 -10.68 58.10 18.46
C SER A 5 -11.73 57.90 19.57
N ASP A 6 -12.73 58.77 19.70
CA ASP A 6 -13.66 58.74 20.85
C ASP A 6 -15.11 58.40 20.48
N ASP A 7 -15.31 57.40 19.62
CA ASP A 7 -16.64 56.81 19.46
C ASP A 7 -16.88 55.75 20.56
N PRO A 8 -17.70 56.04 21.59
CA PRO A 8 -17.95 55.13 22.71
C PRO A 8 -18.55 53.79 22.26
N ILE A 9 -19.28 53.78 21.14
CA ILE A 9 -19.88 52.57 20.56
C ILE A 9 -18.78 51.64 20.05
N ARG A 10 -17.74 52.18 19.42
CA ARG A 10 -16.61 51.39 18.92
C ARG A 10 -15.81 50.78 20.08
N LYS A 11 -15.61 51.55 21.16
CA LYS A 11 -14.93 51.09 22.37
C LYS A 11 -15.70 49.96 23.06
N GLN A 12 -17.04 50.05 23.11
CA GLN A 12 -17.89 49.00 23.65
C GLN A 12 -17.88 47.72 22.80
N LYS A 13 -17.94 47.85 21.46
CA LYS A 13 -17.80 46.70 20.54
C LYS A 13 -16.44 46.03 20.67
N LEU A 14 -15.36 46.80 20.80
CA LEU A 14 -14.01 46.25 20.99
C LEU A 14 -13.90 45.47 22.31
N ASN A 15 -14.47 46.00 23.40
CA ASN A 15 -14.51 45.30 24.68
C ASN A 15 -15.32 44.00 24.62
N ASN A 16 -16.45 43.99 23.92
CA ASN A 16 -17.22 42.77 23.70
C ASN A 16 -16.45 41.74 22.88
N PHE A 17 -15.73 42.17 21.83
CA PHE A 17 -14.84 41.32 21.03
C PHE A 17 -13.73 40.71 21.89
N PHE A 18 -13.04 41.52 22.71
CA PHE A 18 -12.01 41.02 23.62
C PHE A 18 -12.57 40.04 24.65
N ARG A 19 -13.79 40.27 25.16
CA ARG A 19 -14.44 39.37 26.11
C ARG A 19 -14.82 38.04 25.46
N HIS A 20 -15.34 38.07 24.23
CA HIS A 20 -15.69 36.87 23.47
C HIS A 20 -14.45 36.08 23.03
N GLY A 21 -13.45 36.76 22.47
CA GLY A 21 -12.17 36.18 22.12
C GLY A 21 -11.44 35.58 23.33
N PHE A 22 -11.53 36.23 24.50
CA PHE A 22 -11.00 35.70 25.73
C PHE A 22 -11.72 34.43 26.21
N GLU A 23 -13.05 34.36 26.16
CA GLU A 23 -13.80 33.13 26.51
C GLU A 23 -13.45 31.96 25.58
N ILE A 24 -13.27 32.22 24.28
CA ILE A 24 -12.84 31.22 23.30
C ILE A 24 -11.39 30.77 23.58
N ILE A 25 -10.47 31.72 23.78
CA ILE A 25 -9.07 31.42 24.13
C ILE A 25 -9.00 30.63 25.45
N LYS A 26 -9.76 31.03 26.47
CA LYS A 26 -9.88 30.36 27.77
C LYS A 26 -10.34 28.91 27.61
N PHE A 27 -11.37 28.66 26.81
CA PHE A 27 -11.88 27.31 26.56
C PHE A 27 -10.85 26.41 25.88
N TYR A 28 -10.06 26.93 24.92
CA TYR A 28 -9.16 26.08 24.13
C TYR A 28 -7.72 25.98 24.65
N ASN A 29 -7.15 27.07 25.16
CA ASN A 29 -5.75 27.16 25.58
C ASN A 29 -5.54 26.69 27.02
N LEU A 30 -6.26 27.28 27.96
CA LEU A 30 -6.04 27.05 29.38
C LEU A 30 -6.98 25.97 29.94
N ARG A 31 -8.17 25.78 29.36
CA ARG A 31 -9.14 24.70 29.70
C ARG A 31 -9.50 24.66 31.18
N ILE A 32 -9.36 25.81 31.84
CA ILE A 32 -9.70 26.06 33.24
C ILE A 32 -10.84 27.09 33.24
N ASN A 33 -11.89 26.84 34.01
CA ASN A 33 -12.98 27.80 34.16
C ASN A 33 -12.57 28.93 35.12
N TYR A 34 -12.17 30.09 34.60
CA TYR A 34 -11.93 31.31 35.39
C TYR A 34 -12.38 32.55 34.64
N ASP A 35 -12.86 33.59 35.32
CA ASP A 35 -13.37 34.77 34.62
C ASP A 35 -12.25 35.72 34.16
N LEU A 36 -12.55 36.57 33.17
CA LEU A 36 -11.63 37.61 32.69
C LEU A 36 -11.15 38.51 33.84
N PHE A 37 -12.01 38.74 34.83
CA PHE A 37 -11.70 39.51 36.02
C PHE A 37 -10.68 38.78 36.92
N ASP A 38 -10.86 37.48 37.15
CA ASP A 38 -9.91 36.65 37.90
C ASP A 38 -8.54 36.62 37.22
N TYR A 39 -8.53 36.60 35.89
CA TYR A 39 -7.31 36.68 35.09
C TYR A 39 -6.60 38.02 35.23
N GLN A 40 -7.34 39.13 35.13
CA GLN A 40 -6.81 40.48 35.31
C GLN A 40 -6.25 40.70 36.72
N GLN A 41 -6.94 40.18 37.74
CA GLN A 41 -6.47 40.21 39.13
C GLN A 41 -5.38 39.16 39.45
N ARG A 42 -5.05 38.27 38.51
CA ARG A 42 -4.15 37.13 38.70
C ARG A 42 -4.58 36.20 39.87
N LYS A 43 -5.87 36.12 40.17
CA LYS A 43 -6.48 35.31 41.24
C LYS A 43 -7.27 34.13 40.69
N ILE A 44 -6.63 33.27 39.90
CA ILE A 44 -7.29 32.07 39.34
C ILE A 44 -7.45 31.04 40.46
N SER A 45 -8.69 30.64 40.76
CA SER A 45 -8.96 29.61 41.77
C SER A 45 -8.67 28.21 41.21
N TRP A 46 -7.72 27.51 41.84
CA TRP A 46 -7.32 26.15 41.47
C TRP A 46 -8.19 25.11 42.17
N THR A 47 -9.50 25.18 41.94
CA THR A 47 -10.44 24.19 42.48
C THR A 47 -10.58 22.99 41.53
N TYR A 48 -10.95 21.83 42.06
CA TYR A 48 -11.09 20.62 41.23
C TYR A 48 -12.12 20.81 40.09
N SER A 49 -13.19 21.57 40.32
CA SER A 49 -14.19 21.85 39.28
C SER A 49 -13.62 22.66 38.11
N THR A 50 -12.69 23.59 38.38
CA THR A 50 -12.05 24.41 37.35
C THR A 50 -11.03 23.62 36.55
N ILE A 51 -10.38 22.61 37.15
CA ILE A 51 -9.34 21.79 36.49
C ILE A 51 -9.91 20.51 35.83
N LYS A 52 -11.11 20.04 36.25
CA LYS A 52 -11.75 18.79 35.78
C LYS A 52 -11.79 18.63 34.24
N PRO A 53 -12.15 19.64 33.43
CA PRO A 53 -12.18 19.49 31.96
C PRO A 53 -10.77 19.28 31.38
N ALA A 54 -9.77 19.99 31.90
CA ALA A 54 -8.37 19.84 31.49
C ALA A 54 -7.86 18.41 31.79
N ILE A 55 -8.17 17.86 32.96
CA ILE A 55 -7.83 16.48 33.34
C ILE A 55 -8.49 15.48 32.38
N TRP A 56 -9.78 15.60 32.13
CA TRP A 56 -10.51 14.66 31.26
C TRP A 56 -9.95 14.63 29.83
N ILE A 57 -9.61 15.79 29.27
CA ILE A 57 -9.10 15.88 27.91
C ILE A 57 -7.63 15.44 27.81
N THR A 58 -6.79 15.78 28.80
CA THR A 58 -5.40 15.29 28.84
C THR A 58 -5.34 13.78 29.00
N LEU A 59 -6.20 13.21 29.84
CA LEU A 59 -6.29 11.77 30.05
C LEU A 59 -6.73 11.03 28.78
N ASN A 60 -7.68 11.58 28.00
CA ASN A 60 -8.03 11.07 26.67
C ASN A 60 -6.87 11.16 25.66
N GLY A 61 -6.05 12.22 25.74
CA GLY A 61 -4.83 12.35 24.95
C GLY A 61 -3.82 11.25 25.25
N TRP A 62 -3.56 10.98 26.54
CA TRP A 62 -2.69 9.88 26.98
C TRP A 62 -3.20 8.51 26.57
N ILE A 63 -4.51 8.23 26.74
CA ILE A 63 -5.14 6.99 26.27
C ILE A 63 -4.92 6.80 24.76
N SER A 64 -5.04 7.87 23.97
CA SER A 64 -4.83 7.83 22.52
C SER A 64 -3.37 7.53 22.13
N ILE A 65 -2.41 8.03 22.90
CA ILE A 65 -0.98 7.77 22.68
C ILE A 65 -0.60 6.34 23.05
N VAL A 66 -1.08 5.86 24.19
CA VAL A 66 -0.89 4.46 24.62
C VAL A 66 -1.50 3.52 23.57
N TYR A 67 -2.69 3.86 23.07
CA TYR A 67 -3.37 3.12 22.01
C TYR A 67 -2.56 3.07 20.70
N LEU A 68 -2.05 4.21 20.22
CA LEU A 68 -1.15 4.26 19.05
C LEU A 68 0.12 3.43 19.25
N SER A 69 0.67 3.42 20.47
CA SER A 69 1.84 2.63 20.83
C SER A 69 1.53 1.13 20.78
N CYS A 70 0.37 0.70 21.28
CA CYS A 70 -0.09 -0.69 21.20
C CYS A 70 -0.30 -1.14 19.75
N LEU A 71 -0.79 -0.26 18.86
CA LEU A 71 -0.94 -0.50 17.41
C LEU A 71 0.39 -0.89 16.73
N ILE A 72 1.47 -0.23 17.14
CA ILE A 72 2.82 -0.46 16.58
C ILE A 72 3.43 -1.75 17.15
N ILE A 73 3.17 -2.04 18.42
CA ILE A 73 3.76 -3.19 19.13
C ILE A 73 3.05 -4.50 18.77
N TRP A 74 1.72 -4.48 18.56
CA TRP A 74 0.90 -5.69 18.30
C TRP A 74 0.06 -5.61 17.01
N PRO A 75 0.69 -5.66 15.83
CA PRO A 75 0.00 -5.54 14.55
C PRO A 75 -0.91 -6.74 14.19
N HIS A 76 -0.86 -7.84 14.93
CA HIS A 76 -1.63 -9.07 14.66
C HIS A 76 -2.85 -9.28 15.57
N ASN A 77 -3.19 -8.31 16.42
CA ASN A 77 -4.31 -8.45 17.32
C ASN A 77 -5.59 -7.88 16.67
N ASP A 78 -6.58 -8.71 16.37
CA ASP A 78 -7.81 -8.32 15.66
C ASP A 78 -8.59 -7.20 16.38
N TYR A 79 -8.47 -7.11 17.71
CA TYR A 79 -9.06 -6.03 18.52
C TYR A 79 -8.52 -4.64 18.18
N VAL A 80 -7.25 -4.57 17.78
CA VAL A 80 -6.55 -3.32 17.45
C VAL A 80 -7.01 -2.77 16.10
N MET A 81 -7.41 -3.63 15.15
CA MET A 81 -8.03 -3.18 13.89
C MET A 81 -9.41 -2.54 14.11
N ILE A 82 -10.22 -3.08 15.03
CA ILE A 82 -11.57 -2.58 15.32
C ILE A 82 -11.49 -1.16 15.91
N TYR A 83 -10.57 -0.94 16.86
CA TYR A 83 -10.34 0.40 17.42
C TYR A 83 -9.65 1.36 16.42
N GLY A 84 -8.94 0.85 15.40
CA GLY A 84 -8.35 1.68 14.34
C GLY A 84 -9.39 2.50 13.58
N ARG A 85 -10.60 1.97 13.38
CA ARG A 85 -11.74 2.73 12.84
C ARG A 85 -12.23 3.83 13.78
N HIS A 86 -12.19 3.61 15.09
CA HIS A 86 -12.55 4.64 16.06
C HIS A 86 -11.50 5.74 16.13
N PHE A 87 -10.21 5.40 16.01
CA PHE A 87 -9.15 6.39 15.96
C PHE A 87 -9.22 7.26 14.71
N SER A 88 -9.44 6.68 13.53
CA SER A 88 -9.65 7.49 12.31
C SER A 88 -10.85 8.41 12.48
N SER A 89 -11.97 7.92 13.05
CA SER A 89 -13.13 8.75 13.39
C SER A 89 -12.79 9.91 14.33
N MET A 90 -11.99 9.69 15.38
CA MET A 90 -11.58 10.75 16.30
C MET A 90 -10.66 11.78 15.63
N PHE A 91 -9.71 11.34 14.80
CA PHE A 91 -8.83 12.22 14.05
C PHE A 91 -9.62 13.11 13.07
N TYR A 92 -10.59 12.55 12.34
CA TYR A 92 -11.47 13.31 11.47
C TYR A 92 -12.32 14.34 12.24
N ARG A 93 -12.85 13.98 13.41
CA ARG A 93 -13.58 14.93 14.28
C ARG A 93 -12.69 16.07 14.74
N TRP A 94 -11.41 15.80 15.03
CA TRP A 94 -10.48 16.82 15.49
C TRP A 94 -10.12 17.82 14.38
N ILE A 95 -9.84 17.33 13.17
CA ILE A 95 -9.63 18.16 11.98
C ILE A 95 -10.87 19.00 11.67
N ALA A 96 -12.06 18.38 11.71
CA ALA A 96 -13.31 19.09 11.49
C ALA A 96 -13.50 20.21 12.54
N GLY A 97 -13.23 19.93 13.81
CA GLY A 97 -13.26 20.95 14.87
C GLY A 97 -12.30 22.10 14.62
N TYR A 98 -11.07 21.83 14.20
CA TYR A 98 -10.08 22.87 13.88
C TYR A 98 -10.50 23.69 12.66
N SER A 99 -11.05 23.05 11.63
CA SER A 99 -11.59 23.72 10.44
C SER A 99 -12.75 24.64 10.77
N ILE A 100 -13.69 24.20 11.62
CA ILE A 100 -14.82 25.01 12.09
C ILE A 100 -14.31 26.22 12.86
N HIS A 101 -13.32 26.03 13.72
CA HIS A 101 -12.75 27.13 14.52
C HIS A 101 -12.08 28.20 13.68
N PHE A 102 -11.32 27.78 12.67
CA PHE A 102 -10.74 28.73 11.72
C PHE A 102 -11.82 29.47 10.94
N GLN A 103 -12.89 28.78 10.52
CA GLN A 103 -14.02 29.43 9.84
C GLN A 103 -14.72 30.45 10.74
N LEU A 104 -14.91 30.17 12.02
CA LEU A 104 -15.46 31.11 13.00
C LEU A 104 -14.56 32.34 13.17
N PHE A 105 -13.24 32.16 13.27
CA PHE A 105 -12.30 33.28 13.36
C PHE A 105 -12.39 34.23 12.16
N PHE A 106 -12.43 33.69 10.94
CA PHE A 106 -12.60 34.54 9.76
C PHE A 106 -14.00 35.16 9.68
N PHE A 107 -15.03 34.48 10.16
CA PHE A 107 -16.36 35.05 10.28
C PHE A 107 -16.40 36.25 11.23
N ASP A 108 -15.71 36.17 12.38
CA ASP A 108 -15.59 37.28 13.33
C ASP A 108 -14.88 38.49 12.70
N LEU A 109 -13.82 38.26 11.90
CA LEU A 109 -13.15 39.32 11.15
C LEU A 109 -14.07 39.98 10.11
N PHE A 110 -14.97 39.20 9.51
CA PHE A 110 -15.96 39.68 8.55
C PHE A 110 -17.05 40.52 9.24
N GLU A 111 -17.58 40.09 10.40
CA GLU A 111 -18.53 40.90 11.19
C GLU A 111 -17.90 42.21 11.67
N CYS A 112 -16.60 42.21 11.96
CA CYS A 112 -15.86 43.43 12.33
C CYS A 112 -15.59 44.37 11.13
N HIS A 113 -16.06 44.03 9.93
CA HIS A 113 -15.80 44.75 8.67
C HIS A 113 -14.30 44.92 8.36
N GLN A 114 -13.45 44.04 8.88
CA GLN A 114 -12.00 44.07 8.61
C GLN A 114 -11.65 43.34 7.31
N ILE A 115 -12.45 42.35 6.95
CA ILE A 115 -12.33 41.62 5.69
C ILE A 115 -13.66 41.64 4.93
N ASN A 116 -13.58 41.67 3.61
CA ASN A 116 -14.77 41.60 2.75
C ASN A 116 -15.25 40.15 2.60
N LEU A 117 -16.53 39.95 2.23
CA LEU A 117 -17.11 38.61 2.01
C LEU A 117 -16.29 37.76 1.03
N THR A 118 -15.73 38.40 0.00
CA THR A 118 -14.86 37.74 -0.98
C THR A 118 -13.55 37.23 -0.36
N GLN A 119 -12.95 38.01 0.55
CA GLN A 119 -11.74 37.62 1.29
C GLN A 119 -12.05 36.51 2.30
N LEU A 120 -13.21 36.54 2.96
CA LEU A 120 -13.68 35.47 3.85
C LEU A 120 -13.82 34.14 3.09
N ILE A 121 -14.50 34.15 1.94
CA ILE A 121 -14.70 32.94 1.15
C ILE A 121 -13.36 32.41 0.64
N LEU A 122 -12.50 33.30 0.12
CA LEU A 122 -11.18 32.91 -0.41
C LEU A 122 -10.25 32.34 0.67
N SER A 123 -10.18 32.98 1.84
CA SER A 123 -9.34 32.52 2.95
C SER A 123 -9.82 31.18 3.51
N SER A 124 -11.13 30.99 3.63
CA SER A 124 -11.75 29.73 4.04
C SER A 124 -11.45 28.59 3.07
N THR A 125 -11.59 28.81 1.76
CA THR A 125 -11.29 27.78 0.74
C THR A 125 -9.80 27.44 0.69
N MET A 126 -8.93 28.45 0.75
CA MET A 126 -7.47 28.24 0.75
C MET A 126 -7.02 27.47 1.99
N PHE A 127 -7.53 27.82 3.18
CA PHE A 127 -7.21 27.10 4.41
C PHE A 127 -7.71 25.66 4.42
N PHE A 128 -8.95 25.43 3.96
CA PHE A 128 -9.47 24.06 3.86
C PHE A 128 -8.63 23.21 2.89
N SER A 129 -8.24 23.79 1.76
CA SER A 129 -7.34 23.12 0.80
C SER A 129 -5.96 22.83 1.41
N TYR A 130 -5.41 23.76 2.20
CA TYR A 130 -4.15 23.58 2.92
C TYR A 130 -4.22 22.46 3.96
N ILE A 131 -5.26 22.45 4.82
CA ILE A 131 -5.46 21.36 5.80
C ILE A 131 -5.53 20.01 5.09
N ILE A 132 -6.32 19.94 4.02
CA ILE A 132 -6.45 18.73 3.21
C ILE A 132 -5.09 18.29 2.65
N GLN A 133 -4.31 19.21 2.08
CA GLN A 133 -2.96 18.92 1.59
C GLN A 133 -2.02 18.43 2.71
N CYS A 134 -2.06 19.03 3.89
CA CYS A 134 -1.25 18.58 5.03
C CYS A 134 -1.63 17.16 5.47
N ILE A 135 -2.91 16.86 5.61
CA ILE A 135 -3.40 15.51 5.94
C ILE A 135 -2.92 14.50 4.88
N TYR A 136 -2.93 14.90 3.62
CA TYR A 136 -2.46 14.06 2.52
C TYR A 136 -0.96 13.82 2.54
N LEU A 137 -0.15 14.86 2.72
CA LEU A 137 1.32 14.73 2.86
C LEU A 137 1.68 13.80 4.02
N ILE A 138 0.99 13.93 5.15
CA ILE A 138 1.19 13.06 6.32
C ILE A 138 0.79 11.62 6.00
N SER A 139 -0.36 11.41 5.34
CA SER A 139 -0.83 10.07 4.94
C SER A 139 0.12 9.39 3.97
N ASP A 140 0.64 10.13 2.99
CA ASP A 140 1.59 9.64 1.99
C ASP A 140 2.93 9.28 2.61
N ALA A 141 3.45 10.12 3.50
CA ALA A 141 4.64 9.81 4.28
C ALA A 141 4.44 8.54 5.11
N PHE A 142 3.28 8.39 5.77
CA PHE A 142 2.96 7.21 6.57
C PHE A 142 2.90 5.92 5.73
N MET A 143 2.29 5.97 4.55
CA MET A 143 2.24 4.82 3.63
C MET A 143 3.63 4.43 3.12
N SER A 144 4.46 5.41 2.78
CA SER A 144 5.85 5.18 2.35
C SER A 144 6.69 4.53 3.46
N ILE A 145 6.56 5.03 4.69
CA ILE A 145 7.20 4.45 5.87
C ILE A 145 6.71 3.01 6.09
N SER A 146 5.39 2.77 6.02
CA SER A 146 4.80 1.44 6.20
C SER A 146 5.32 0.44 5.16
N PHE A 147 5.44 0.86 3.89
CA PHE A 147 6.00 0.03 2.84
C PHE A 147 7.50 -0.26 3.07
N THR A 148 8.25 0.73 3.55
CA THR A 148 9.67 0.57 3.91
C THR A 148 9.84 -0.42 5.06
N VAL A 149 9.01 -0.30 6.11
CA VAL A 149 8.95 -1.26 7.24
C VAL A 149 8.65 -2.67 6.72
N PHE A 150 7.65 -2.81 5.85
CA PHE A 150 7.27 -4.09 5.28
C PHE A 150 8.41 -4.74 4.49
N ILE A 151 9.09 -3.97 3.63
CA ILE A 151 10.26 -4.46 2.88
C ILE A 151 11.36 -4.91 3.85
N MET A 152 11.67 -4.12 4.88
CA MET A 152 12.69 -4.48 5.86
C MET A 152 12.34 -5.75 6.61
N GLU A 153 11.11 -5.89 7.10
CA GLU A 153 10.63 -7.10 7.77
C GLU A 153 10.67 -8.32 6.85
N PHE A 154 10.28 -8.15 5.58
CA PHE A 154 10.40 -9.20 4.59
C PHE A 154 11.85 -9.72 4.46
N PHE A 155 12.83 -8.82 4.42
CA PHE A 155 14.24 -9.22 4.41
C PHE A 155 14.70 -9.85 5.72
N ILE A 156 14.27 -9.34 6.87
CA ILE A 156 14.55 -9.94 8.18
C ILE A 156 14.03 -11.38 8.21
N VAL A 157 12.80 -11.62 7.76
CA VAL A 157 12.20 -12.96 7.71
C VAL A 157 12.99 -13.88 6.77
N ARG A 158 13.40 -13.41 5.58
CA ARG A 158 14.23 -14.21 4.67
C ARG A 158 15.61 -14.52 5.25
N LEU A 159 16.24 -13.57 5.95
CA LEU A 159 17.50 -13.78 6.66
C LEU A 159 17.34 -14.77 7.82
N LYS A 160 16.25 -14.69 8.59
CA LYS A 160 15.91 -15.68 9.64
C LYS A 160 15.74 -17.08 9.06
N GLN A 161 15.00 -17.20 7.95
CA GLN A 161 14.83 -18.48 7.25
C GLN A 161 16.18 -19.02 6.77
N LEU A 162 17.05 -18.17 6.23
CA LEU A 162 18.36 -18.57 5.74
C LEU A 162 19.31 -18.96 6.89
N SER A 163 19.26 -18.23 8.00
CA SER A 163 19.95 -18.57 9.25
C SER A 163 19.52 -19.94 9.78
N SER A 164 18.21 -20.23 9.82
CA SER A 164 17.71 -21.56 10.22
C SER A 164 18.21 -22.68 9.29
N LYS A 165 18.28 -22.43 7.98
CA LYS A 165 18.87 -23.38 7.01
C LYS A 165 20.37 -23.57 7.24
N SER A 166 21.10 -22.54 7.66
CA SER A 166 22.51 -22.64 8.01
C SER A 166 22.75 -23.51 9.26
N ALA A 167 21.83 -23.51 10.22
CA ALA A 167 21.89 -24.42 11.37
C ALA A 167 21.69 -25.89 10.95
N LEU A 168 20.78 -26.15 9.99
CA LEU A 168 20.54 -27.48 9.42
C LEU A 168 21.76 -28.00 8.62
N LEU A 169 22.51 -27.12 7.97
CA LEU A 169 23.78 -27.46 7.31
C LEU A 169 24.76 -28.13 8.28
N LEU A 170 24.79 -27.64 9.52
CA LEU A 170 25.68 -28.08 10.59
C LEU A 170 25.39 -29.52 11.01
N GLN A 171 24.13 -29.93 10.92
CA GLN A 171 23.68 -31.30 11.21
C GLN A 171 23.94 -32.26 10.04
N ASN A 172 23.90 -31.78 8.78
CA ASN A 172 23.96 -32.65 7.60
C ASN A 172 24.99 -32.16 6.58
N PRO A 173 26.26 -32.64 6.64
CA PRO A 173 27.37 -32.06 5.89
C PRO A 173 27.42 -32.42 4.39
N ARG A 174 26.27 -32.68 3.77
CA ARG A 174 26.20 -33.07 2.37
C ARG A 174 26.52 -31.88 1.46
N LYS A 175 27.44 -32.08 0.50
CA LYS A 175 27.86 -31.08 -0.50
C LYS A 175 26.69 -30.40 -1.20
N LEU A 176 25.66 -31.17 -1.57
CA LEU A 176 24.47 -30.65 -2.25
C LEU A 176 23.75 -29.55 -1.44
N PHE A 177 23.68 -29.71 -0.12
CA PHE A 177 23.01 -28.74 0.74
C PHE A 177 23.81 -27.43 0.81
N TRP A 178 25.14 -27.52 0.81
CA TRP A 178 26.02 -26.35 0.77
C TRP A 178 25.84 -25.53 -0.51
N TYR A 179 25.81 -26.16 -1.69
CA TYR A 179 25.60 -25.43 -2.95
C TYR A 179 24.26 -24.71 -2.98
N LYS A 180 23.19 -25.38 -2.52
CA LYS A 180 21.85 -24.78 -2.47
C LYS A 180 21.82 -23.59 -1.52
N PHE A 181 22.39 -23.75 -0.33
CA PHE A 181 22.50 -22.68 0.64
C PHE A 181 23.32 -21.49 0.10
N HIS A 182 24.49 -21.75 -0.50
CA HIS A 182 25.34 -20.73 -1.08
C HIS A 182 24.61 -19.94 -2.17
N PHE A 183 23.92 -20.63 -3.08
CA PHE A 183 23.13 -19.98 -4.12
C PHE A 183 22.02 -19.10 -3.54
N GLU A 184 21.25 -19.63 -2.56
CA GLU A 184 20.20 -18.85 -1.89
C GLU A 184 20.75 -17.64 -1.14
N TYR A 185 21.93 -17.77 -0.51
CA TYR A 185 22.60 -16.66 0.17
C TYR A 185 23.06 -15.59 -0.82
N VAL A 186 23.75 -15.97 -1.91
CA VAL A 186 24.25 -15.02 -2.92
C VAL A 186 23.10 -14.30 -3.60
N ALA A 187 22.00 -15.00 -3.92
CA ALA A 187 20.80 -14.39 -4.46
C ALA A 187 20.20 -13.36 -3.50
N LEU A 188 20.00 -13.74 -2.23
CA LEU A 188 19.49 -12.82 -1.21
C LEU A 188 20.41 -11.61 -1.02
N TYR A 189 21.73 -11.83 -0.99
CA TYR A 189 22.72 -10.76 -0.88
C TYR A 189 22.64 -9.78 -2.05
N SER A 190 22.51 -10.29 -3.29
CA SER A 190 22.38 -9.45 -4.48
C SER A 190 21.07 -8.63 -4.48
N GLU A 191 19.98 -9.20 -3.97
CA GLU A 191 18.69 -8.49 -3.81
C GLU A 191 18.81 -7.40 -2.73
N THR A 192 19.40 -7.74 -1.58
CA THR A 192 19.61 -6.77 -0.50
C THR A 192 20.56 -5.66 -0.91
N ALA A 193 21.61 -5.94 -1.69
CA ALA A 193 22.55 -4.93 -2.18
C ALA A 193 21.87 -3.89 -3.09
N LYS A 194 20.92 -4.32 -3.94
CA LYS A 194 20.14 -3.41 -4.79
C LYS A 194 19.21 -2.51 -3.98
N ILE A 195 18.58 -3.04 -2.93
CA ILE A 195 17.63 -2.30 -2.10
C ILE A 195 18.36 -1.43 -1.06
N ASN A 196 19.56 -1.85 -0.68
CA ASN A 196 20.47 -1.15 0.20
C ASN A 196 20.63 0.33 -0.20
N SER A 197 20.86 0.58 -1.49
CA SER A 197 21.08 1.93 -1.96
C SER A 197 19.85 2.82 -1.71
N THR A 198 18.68 2.29 -1.99
CA THR A 198 17.41 3.03 -1.93
C THR A 198 16.96 3.22 -0.49
N ALA A 199 17.03 2.15 0.31
CA ALA A 199 16.70 2.19 1.72
C ALA A 199 17.60 3.18 2.47
N ARG A 200 18.89 3.32 2.13
CA ARG A 200 19.75 4.33 2.75
C ARG A 200 19.24 5.75 2.56
N SER A 201 18.93 6.13 1.33
CA SER A 201 18.46 7.48 1.01
C SER A 201 17.15 7.78 1.72
N ILE A 202 16.23 6.81 1.73
CA ILE A 202 14.96 6.92 2.43
C ILE A 202 15.16 7.06 3.94
N LEU A 203 15.99 6.21 4.54
CA LEU A 203 16.28 6.24 5.98
C LEU A 203 16.99 7.53 6.40
N PHE A 204 17.95 8.00 5.60
CA PHE A 204 18.63 9.27 5.84
C PHE A 204 17.65 10.45 5.79
N PHE A 205 16.75 10.48 4.79
CA PHE A 205 15.74 11.53 4.69
C PHE A 205 14.75 11.49 5.85
N ILE A 206 14.27 10.29 6.23
CA ILE A 206 13.40 10.08 7.39
C ILE A 206 14.10 10.53 8.68
N GLU A 207 15.39 10.22 8.83
CA GLU A 207 16.18 10.65 10.00
C GLU A 207 16.33 12.17 10.04
N LEU A 208 16.69 12.79 8.91
CA LEU A 208 16.80 14.25 8.79
C LEU A 208 15.49 14.93 9.17
N LEU A 209 14.37 14.46 8.63
CA LEU A 209 13.03 14.97 8.94
C LEU A 209 12.67 14.78 10.41
N SER A 210 12.97 13.61 10.98
CA SER A 210 12.64 13.33 12.38
C SER A 210 13.47 14.18 13.35
N LYS A 211 14.75 14.41 13.04
CA LYS A 211 15.63 15.24 13.86
C LYS A 211 15.29 16.72 13.71
N SER A 212 15.01 17.21 12.50
CA SER A 212 14.55 18.58 12.31
C SER A 212 13.21 18.82 13.00
N ALA A 213 12.28 17.86 12.94
CA ALA A 213 11.03 17.90 13.69
C ALA A 213 11.24 18.03 15.20
N VAL A 214 12.18 17.29 15.80
CA VAL A 214 12.53 17.44 17.23
C VAL A 214 13.14 18.80 17.52
N VAL A 215 14.06 19.29 16.69
CA VAL A 215 14.65 20.62 16.88
C VAL A 215 13.59 21.72 16.79
N ILE A 216 12.71 21.66 15.79
CA ILE A 216 11.58 22.57 15.64
C ILE A 216 10.65 22.46 16.85
N CYS A 217 10.38 21.25 17.32
CA CYS A 217 9.58 21.02 18.53
C CYS A 217 10.21 21.65 19.77
N LEU A 218 11.52 21.51 19.96
CA LEU A 218 12.23 22.08 21.11
C LEU A 218 12.27 23.60 21.06
N LEU A 219 12.50 24.18 19.86
CA LEU A 219 12.42 25.63 19.63
C LEU A 219 11.00 26.15 19.85
N PHE A 220 10.00 25.41 19.39
CA PHE A 220 8.59 25.74 19.59
C PHE A 220 8.24 25.72 21.08
N ILE A 221 8.66 24.69 21.83
CA ILE A 221 8.44 24.61 23.29
C ILE A 221 9.16 25.74 24.02
N SER A 222 10.41 26.05 23.65
CA SER A 222 11.22 27.05 24.36
C SER A 222 10.68 28.48 24.22
N GLN A 223 9.99 28.78 23.11
CA GLN A 223 9.37 30.08 22.87
C GLN A 223 8.01 30.26 23.59
N GLN A 224 7.43 29.20 24.15
CA GLN A 224 6.12 29.28 24.81
C GLN A 224 6.27 29.62 26.29
N THR A 225 5.72 30.76 26.70
CA THR A 225 5.70 31.18 28.12
C THR A 225 4.68 30.39 28.96
N LYS A 226 3.67 29.79 28.32
CA LYS A 226 2.73 28.83 28.93
C LYS A 226 2.44 27.68 27.96
N MET A 227 2.58 26.45 28.45
CA MET A 227 2.29 25.24 27.66
C MET A 227 0.79 24.97 27.64
N ASN A 228 0.14 25.25 26.52
CA ASN A 228 -1.25 24.86 26.29
C ASN A 228 -1.36 23.41 25.80
N ALA A 229 -2.51 22.80 26.04
CA ALA A 229 -2.73 21.39 25.72
C ALA A 229 -2.55 21.06 24.21
N GLN A 230 -2.83 22.02 23.31
CA GLN A 230 -2.55 21.87 21.87
C GLN A 230 -1.04 21.82 21.59
N ASN A 231 -0.26 22.68 22.24
CA ASN A 231 1.20 22.73 22.10
C ASN A 231 1.82 21.42 22.61
N THR A 232 1.31 20.85 23.70
CA THR A 232 1.73 19.52 24.16
C THR A 232 1.39 18.41 23.16
N ILE A 233 0.23 18.46 22.49
CA ILE A 233 -0.12 17.43 21.49
C ILE A 233 0.78 17.53 20.26
N VAL A 234 1.05 18.74 19.77
CA VAL A 234 1.98 18.97 18.66
C VAL A 234 3.38 18.48 19.03
N ALA A 235 3.84 18.79 20.24
CA ALA A 235 5.11 18.29 20.75
C ALA A 235 5.15 16.76 20.83
N LEU A 236 4.10 16.13 21.34
CA LEU A 236 3.97 14.67 21.40
C LEU A 236 3.92 14.04 20.00
N ALA A 237 3.28 14.67 19.02
CA ALA A 237 3.31 14.23 17.64
C ALA A 237 4.74 14.24 17.07
N PHE A 238 5.50 15.32 17.29
CA PHE A 238 6.90 15.38 16.86
C PHE A 238 7.77 14.35 17.58
N MET A 239 7.62 14.20 18.90
CA MET A 239 8.37 13.20 19.66
C MET A 239 8.00 11.76 19.27
N SER A 240 6.73 11.48 18.96
CA SER A 240 6.30 10.16 18.51
C SER A 240 6.85 9.81 17.14
N THR A 241 6.89 10.75 16.18
CA THR A 241 7.53 10.51 14.87
C THR A 241 9.01 10.18 15.03
N PHE A 242 9.73 10.90 15.89
CA PHE A 242 11.13 10.58 16.22
C PHE A 242 11.28 9.19 16.85
N SER A 243 10.41 8.82 17.80
CA SER A 243 10.44 7.49 18.41
C SER A 243 10.19 6.36 17.41
N LEU A 244 9.26 6.55 16.47
CA LEU A 244 8.95 5.61 15.39
C LEU A 244 10.16 5.37 14.48
N VAL A 245 10.85 6.45 14.13
CA VAL A 245 12.07 6.38 13.34
C VAL A 245 13.17 5.61 14.09
N ASN A 246 13.33 5.85 15.39
CA ASN A 246 14.30 5.11 16.20
C ASN A 246 13.96 3.62 16.33
N ILE A 247 12.68 3.26 16.49
CA ILE A 247 12.24 1.87 16.49
C ILE A 247 12.59 1.20 15.15
N LEU A 248 12.35 1.89 14.04
CA LEU A 248 12.71 1.40 12.73
C LEU A 248 14.23 1.19 12.60
N TYR A 249 15.04 2.14 13.06
CA TYR A 249 16.51 2.00 13.09
C TYR A 249 16.96 0.82 13.94
N PHE A 250 16.34 0.63 15.11
CA PHE A 250 16.62 -0.51 15.98
C PHE A 250 16.33 -1.85 15.27
N ARG A 251 15.23 -1.94 14.51
CA ARG A 251 14.93 -3.15 13.74
C ARG A 251 15.93 -3.40 12.61
N VAL A 252 16.33 -2.34 11.90
CA VAL A 252 17.34 -2.43 10.83
C VAL A 252 18.70 -2.84 11.40
N ALA A 253 19.08 -2.31 12.57
CA ALA A 253 20.31 -2.66 13.27
C ALA A 253 20.37 -4.15 13.70
N HIS A 254 19.23 -4.84 13.72
CA HIS A 254 19.15 -6.26 14.04
C HIS A 254 19.47 -7.17 12.84
N MET A 255 19.42 -6.67 11.59
CA MET A 255 19.75 -7.48 10.39
C MET A 255 21.17 -8.06 10.41
N PRO A 256 22.23 -7.28 10.71
CA PRO A 256 23.60 -7.80 10.81
C PRO A 256 23.74 -8.97 11.79
N SER A 257 22.92 -9.03 12.85
CA SER A 257 23.00 -10.12 13.83
C SER A 257 22.60 -11.47 13.23
N PHE A 258 21.58 -11.52 12.36
CA PHE A 258 21.20 -12.74 11.64
C PHE A 258 22.27 -13.17 10.65
N ASN A 259 22.91 -12.21 9.97
CA ASN A 259 24.04 -12.50 9.10
C ASN A 259 25.24 -13.07 9.90
N ARG A 260 25.52 -12.50 11.08
CA ARG A 260 26.56 -13.02 11.99
C ARG A 260 26.28 -14.46 12.43
N ILE A 261 25.04 -14.79 12.81
CA ILE A 261 24.65 -16.17 13.17
C ILE A 261 24.85 -17.12 11.98
N CYS A 262 24.48 -16.67 10.79
CA CYS A 262 24.65 -17.42 9.55
C CYS A 262 26.14 -17.70 9.27
N TRP A 263 26.97 -16.66 9.35
CA TRP A 263 28.41 -16.74 9.22
C TRP A 263 29.04 -17.71 10.23
N GLN A 264 28.68 -17.60 11.52
CA GLN A 264 29.16 -18.50 12.56
C GLN A 264 28.79 -19.96 12.28
N SER A 265 27.57 -20.20 11.80
CA SER A 265 27.09 -21.55 11.46
C SER A 265 27.89 -22.15 10.29
N ILE A 266 28.16 -21.35 9.26
CA ILE A 266 28.98 -21.76 8.11
C ILE A 266 30.44 -22.01 8.54
N HIS A 267 31.00 -21.14 9.37
CA HIS A 267 32.37 -21.28 9.86
C HIS A 267 32.54 -22.58 10.67
N ARG A 268 31.61 -22.86 11.59
CA ARG A 268 31.55 -24.12 12.35
C ARG A 268 31.42 -25.33 11.43
N TRP A 269 30.58 -25.22 10.40
CA TRP A 269 30.44 -26.29 9.40
C TRP A 269 31.75 -26.55 8.63
N ILE A 270 32.46 -25.50 8.21
CA ILE A 270 33.73 -25.61 7.50
C ILE A 270 34.78 -26.27 8.41
N ALA A 271 34.94 -25.80 9.65
CA ALA A 271 35.85 -26.40 10.62
C ALA A 271 35.55 -27.90 10.86
N ARG A 272 34.27 -28.25 11.06
CA ARG A 272 33.84 -29.65 11.22
C ARG A 272 34.12 -30.49 9.97
N SER A 273 33.86 -29.94 8.79
CA SER A 273 34.11 -30.62 7.52
C SER A 273 35.60 -30.86 7.26
N GLN A 274 36.46 -29.90 7.63
CA GLN A 274 37.92 -30.01 7.56
C GLN A 274 38.43 -31.04 8.56
N TRP A 275 37.91 -31.06 9.79
CA TRP A 275 38.27 -32.05 10.81
C TRP A 275 37.89 -33.47 10.40
N LEU A 276 36.64 -33.69 9.94
CA LEU A 276 36.17 -34.97 9.43
C LEU A 276 37.00 -35.44 8.22
N ARG A 277 37.46 -34.51 7.37
CA ARG A 277 38.39 -34.84 6.29
C ARG A 277 39.79 -35.18 6.79
N ARG A 278 40.31 -34.48 7.79
CA ARG A 278 41.62 -34.80 8.39
C ARG A 278 41.64 -36.21 9.00
N GLN A 279 40.53 -36.61 9.63
CA GLN A 279 40.31 -37.97 10.11
C GLN A 279 40.31 -39.00 8.96
N ARG A 280 39.63 -38.72 7.82
CA ARG A 280 39.59 -39.65 6.67
C ARG A 280 40.87 -39.67 5.81
N ASN A 281 41.54 -38.53 5.64
CA ASN A 281 42.69 -38.38 4.75
C ASN A 281 44.01 -38.93 5.33
N LYS A 282 44.00 -39.51 6.54
CA LYS A 282 45.08 -40.43 6.95
C LYS A 282 45.18 -41.66 6.03
N ILE A 283 44.19 -41.91 5.15
CA ILE A 283 44.10 -43.13 4.32
C ILE A 283 44.22 -42.86 2.81
N GLN A 284 44.01 -41.63 2.31
CA GLN A 284 44.12 -41.35 0.87
C GLN A 284 44.65 -39.94 0.59
N ASN A 285 45.85 -39.89 0.02
CA ASN A 285 46.57 -38.68 -0.32
C ASN A 285 46.05 -38.09 -1.65
N ARG A 286 45.93 -36.75 -1.64
CA ARG A 286 45.76 -35.85 -2.80
C ARG A 286 44.37 -35.76 -3.42
N LEU A 287 43.57 -34.84 -2.85
CA LEU A 287 42.85 -33.73 -3.53
C LEU A 287 41.65 -33.27 -2.68
N PRO A 288 41.75 -32.14 -1.93
CA PRO A 288 40.63 -31.18 -1.95
C PRO A 288 40.99 -29.71 -1.63
N PHE A 289 42.19 -29.21 -1.95
CA PHE A 289 42.60 -27.83 -1.61
C PHE A 289 41.67 -26.76 -2.22
N ARG A 290 41.28 -26.92 -3.49
CA ARG A 290 40.40 -25.97 -4.21
C ARG A 290 39.05 -25.70 -3.52
N TYR A 291 38.47 -26.71 -2.87
CA TYR A 291 37.17 -26.54 -2.19
C TYR A 291 37.30 -25.74 -0.90
N SER A 292 38.33 -26.03 -0.12
CA SER A 292 38.62 -25.27 1.11
C SER A 292 38.87 -23.80 0.77
N LEU A 293 39.61 -23.55 -0.32
CA LEU A 293 39.95 -22.20 -0.76
C LEU A 293 38.72 -21.42 -1.25
N LYS A 294 37.83 -22.05 -2.05
CA LYS A 294 36.54 -21.43 -2.43
C LYS A 294 35.64 -21.13 -1.24
N SER A 295 35.57 -22.03 -0.25
CA SER A 295 34.78 -21.77 0.96
C SER A 295 35.39 -20.68 1.85
N CYS A 296 36.72 -20.58 1.93
CA CYS A 296 37.39 -19.49 2.63
C CYS A 296 37.19 -18.15 1.92
N LEU A 297 37.30 -18.10 0.59
CA LEU A 297 36.98 -16.91 -0.20
C LEU A 297 35.51 -16.48 -0.02
N PHE A 298 34.59 -17.44 0.10
CA PHE A 298 33.18 -17.17 0.39
C PHE A 298 32.98 -16.61 1.82
N ILE A 299 33.69 -17.15 2.81
CA ILE A 299 33.70 -16.58 4.17
C ILE A 299 34.26 -15.15 4.14
N GLN A 300 35.37 -14.94 3.44
CA GLN A 300 36.04 -13.65 3.34
C GLN A 300 35.16 -12.62 2.63
N THR A 301 34.44 -13.04 1.58
CA THR A 301 33.41 -12.18 0.98
C THR A 301 32.26 -11.93 1.94
N MET A 302 31.78 -12.90 2.73
CA MET A 302 30.78 -12.63 3.77
C MET A 302 31.26 -11.66 4.86
N THR A 303 32.52 -11.70 5.27
CA THR A 303 33.07 -10.79 6.28
C THR A 303 33.32 -9.39 5.73
N ASN A 304 33.80 -9.31 4.48
CA ASN A 304 34.08 -8.03 3.82
C ASN A 304 32.80 -7.36 3.30
N ASN A 305 31.79 -8.17 2.98
CA ASN A 305 30.44 -7.71 2.74
C ASN A 305 29.80 -7.34 4.09
N LEU A 306 30.19 -6.18 4.62
CA LEU A 306 29.37 -5.49 5.59
C LEU A 306 27.97 -5.39 4.98
N PHE A 307 26.96 -6.00 5.61
CA PHE A 307 25.56 -5.66 5.37
C PHE A 307 25.38 -4.21 5.82
N GLY A 308 25.83 -3.30 4.97
CA GLY A 308 25.94 -1.88 5.19
C GLY A 308 25.49 -1.19 3.91
N PHE A 309 24.55 -0.27 4.07
CA PHE A 309 23.85 0.38 2.97
C PHE A 309 24.83 1.22 2.13
N THR A 310 25.00 0.95 0.82
CA THR A 310 25.83 1.74 -0.11
C THR A 310 25.11 2.00 -1.44
N CYS A 311 25.43 3.15 -2.05
CA CYS A 311 24.57 3.92 -2.98
C CYS A 311 24.51 3.36 -4.42
N GLY A 312 23.37 3.57 -5.11
CA GLY A 312 23.14 3.23 -6.52
C GLY A 312 21.73 2.70 -6.89
N ARG A 313 20.92 3.57 -7.51
CA ARG A 313 19.73 3.38 -8.39
C ARG A 313 18.62 2.38 -7.98
N ILE A 314 17.45 2.93 -7.61
CA ILE A 314 16.11 2.67 -8.17
C ILE A 314 15.31 3.98 -8.00
N LEU A 315 15.33 4.80 -9.04
CA LEU A 315 14.63 6.09 -9.14
C LEU A 315 13.28 5.92 -9.86
N TRP A 316 13.04 4.76 -10.49
CA TRP A 316 11.99 4.60 -11.52
C TRP A 316 10.57 4.41 -10.95
N LEU A 317 10.41 3.86 -9.74
CA LEU A 317 9.10 3.74 -9.10
C LEU A 317 8.66 5.03 -8.41
N LEU A 318 9.60 5.82 -7.89
CA LEU A 318 9.33 7.17 -7.36
C LEU A 318 9.08 8.17 -8.50
N ILE A 319 9.82 8.08 -9.61
CA ILE A 319 9.55 8.90 -10.81
C ILE A 319 8.13 8.67 -11.34
N SER A 320 7.54 7.47 -11.21
CA SER A 320 6.18 7.25 -11.73
C SER A 320 5.09 8.03 -10.98
N SER A 321 5.23 8.27 -9.66
CA SER A 321 4.34 9.17 -8.93
C SER A 321 4.63 10.63 -9.26
N ASP A 322 5.89 10.97 -9.50
CA ASP A 322 6.31 12.34 -9.81
C ASP A 322 5.89 12.74 -11.24
N VAL A 323 5.89 11.82 -12.21
CA VAL A 323 5.37 12.05 -13.57
C VAL A 323 3.86 12.31 -13.55
N LEU A 324 3.10 11.56 -12.74
CA LEU A 324 1.68 11.85 -12.54
C LEU A 324 1.47 13.23 -11.89
N SER A 325 2.32 13.63 -10.93
CA SER A 325 2.26 14.98 -10.36
C SER A 325 2.53 16.06 -11.41
N LEU A 326 3.40 15.79 -12.37
CA LEU A 326 3.81 16.72 -13.43
C LEU A 326 2.71 16.89 -14.49
N ASP A 327 2.06 15.79 -14.90
CA ASP A 327 0.88 15.82 -15.77
C ASP A 327 -0.28 16.61 -15.14
N CYS A 328 -0.39 16.53 -13.82
CA CYS A 328 -1.42 17.23 -13.07
C CYS A 328 -1.13 18.73 -12.89
N CYS A 329 0.15 19.12 -12.76
CA CYS A 329 0.57 20.51 -12.84
C CYS A 329 0.26 21.13 -14.21
N LEU A 330 0.41 20.36 -15.29
CA LEU A 330 0.00 20.80 -16.64
C LEU A 330 -1.52 20.96 -16.75
N PHE A 331 -2.31 20.07 -16.15
CA PHE A 331 -3.77 20.20 -16.16
C PHE A 331 -4.23 21.46 -15.40
N ASN A 332 -3.60 21.76 -14.25
CA ASN A 332 -3.85 22.97 -13.49
C ASN A 332 -3.49 24.23 -14.27
N SER A 333 -2.35 24.25 -14.98
CA SER A 333 -1.97 25.41 -15.80
C SER A 333 -2.92 25.62 -16.98
N PHE A 334 -3.40 24.56 -17.63
CA PHE A 334 -4.42 24.67 -18.67
C PHE A 334 -5.75 25.24 -18.18
N SER A 335 -6.18 24.86 -16.98
CA SER A 335 -7.41 25.41 -16.39
C SER A 335 -7.29 26.90 -16.06
N ALA A 336 -6.12 27.32 -15.58
CA ALA A 336 -5.83 28.72 -15.33
C ALA A 336 -5.82 29.54 -16.64
N ILE A 337 -5.35 28.95 -17.73
CA ILE A 337 -5.42 29.54 -19.07
C ILE A 337 -6.88 29.62 -19.54
N PHE A 338 -7.68 28.58 -19.37
CA PHE A 338 -9.10 28.60 -19.75
C PHE A 338 -9.89 29.67 -18.97
N LEU A 339 -9.69 29.73 -17.65
CA LEU A 339 -10.30 30.74 -16.78
C LEU A 339 -9.83 32.16 -17.15
N SER A 340 -8.56 32.35 -17.51
CA SER A 340 -8.07 33.67 -17.95
C SER A 340 -8.62 34.09 -19.32
N ILE A 341 -8.85 33.13 -20.23
CA ILE A 341 -9.55 33.39 -21.51
C ILE A 341 -11.01 33.79 -21.24
N SER A 342 -11.73 33.10 -20.35
CA SER A 342 -13.11 33.45 -19.99
C SER A 342 -13.24 34.84 -19.35
N LEU A 343 -12.23 35.28 -18.58
CA LEU A 343 -12.16 36.64 -18.07
C LEU A 343 -12.03 37.67 -19.21
N LYS A 344 -11.21 37.37 -20.22
CA LYS A 344 -10.98 38.26 -21.37
C LYS A 344 -12.24 38.50 -22.21
N TYR A 345 -13.17 37.55 -22.23
CA TYR A 345 -14.45 37.67 -22.94
C TYR A 345 -15.59 38.28 -22.11
N HIS A 346 -15.29 38.87 -20.93
CA HIS A 346 -16.27 39.48 -20.03
C HIS A 346 -17.44 38.56 -19.61
N GLN A 347 -17.28 37.24 -19.74
CA GLN A 347 -18.33 36.27 -19.38
C GLN A 347 -18.40 36.03 -17.87
N ILE A 348 -17.34 36.34 -17.13
CA ILE A 348 -17.19 36.01 -15.71
C ILE A 348 -16.62 37.22 -14.97
N ASN A 349 -17.25 37.63 -13.86
CA ASN A 349 -16.73 38.70 -13.01
C ASN A 349 -15.45 38.26 -12.27
N LEU A 350 -14.55 39.19 -11.94
CA LEU A 350 -13.30 38.91 -11.23
C LEU A 350 -13.51 38.08 -9.94
N THR A 351 -14.59 38.35 -9.20
CA THR A 351 -14.96 37.61 -7.99
C THR A 351 -15.36 36.15 -8.28
N GLN A 352 -16.14 35.93 -9.35
CA GLN A 352 -16.48 34.59 -9.83
C GLN A 352 -15.25 33.85 -10.37
N LEU A 353 -14.29 34.55 -10.99
CA LEU A 353 -13.03 33.96 -11.43
C LEU A 353 -12.20 33.46 -10.23
N ILE A 354 -12.04 34.28 -9.20
CA ILE A 354 -11.28 33.93 -7.99
C ILE A 354 -11.95 32.73 -7.28
N LEU A 355 -13.28 32.73 -7.17
CA LEU A 355 -14.02 31.63 -6.55
C LEU A 355 -13.94 30.33 -7.37
N SER A 356 -14.19 30.42 -8.68
CA SER A 356 -14.17 29.24 -9.57
C SER A 356 -12.77 28.66 -9.70
N SER A 357 -11.73 29.50 -9.79
CA SER A 357 -10.33 29.03 -9.83
C SER A 357 -9.91 28.32 -8.54
N THR A 358 -10.29 28.82 -7.37
CA THR A 358 -9.96 28.16 -6.09
C THR A 358 -10.72 26.86 -5.89
N LEU A 359 -12.03 26.84 -6.19
CA LEU A 359 -12.81 25.60 -6.14
C LEU A 359 -12.26 24.57 -7.13
N PHE A 360 -11.97 24.98 -8.36
CA PHE A 360 -11.39 24.11 -9.37
C PHE A 360 -10.02 23.58 -8.94
N PHE A 361 -9.12 24.43 -8.45
CA PHE A 361 -7.80 24.00 -7.97
C PHE A 361 -7.92 23.00 -6.82
N SER A 362 -8.81 23.25 -5.87
CA SER A 362 -9.06 22.31 -4.75
C SER A 362 -9.60 20.96 -5.24
N TYR A 363 -10.52 20.96 -6.21
CA TYR A 363 -11.07 19.75 -6.81
C TYR A 363 -10.00 18.96 -7.56
N ASN A 364 -9.13 19.63 -8.31
CA ASN A 364 -8.04 18.97 -9.02
C ASN A 364 -7.07 18.34 -8.02
N ILE A 365 -6.64 19.05 -6.99
CA ILE A 365 -5.78 18.47 -5.94
C ILE A 365 -6.40 17.20 -5.36
N GLN A 366 -7.70 17.21 -5.06
CA GLN A 366 -8.40 16.04 -4.55
C GLN A 366 -8.46 14.89 -5.56
N CYS A 367 -8.71 15.18 -6.84
CA CYS A 367 -8.73 14.18 -7.90
C CYS A 367 -7.34 13.55 -8.11
N ILE A 368 -6.30 14.38 -8.19
CA ILE A 368 -4.90 13.97 -8.33
C ILE A 368 -4.52 13.05 -7.17
N TYR A 369 -4.91 13.43 -5.95
CA TYR A 369 -4.69 12.62 -4.76
C TYR A 369 -5.40 11.27 -4.81
N PHE A 370 -6.70 11.27 -5.13
CA PHE A 370 -7.47 10.03 -5.22
C PHE A 370 -6.89 9.08 -6.27
N ILE A 371 -6.48 9.63 -7.42
CA ILE A 371 -5.80 8.91 -8.49
C ILE A 371 -4.46 8.37 -7.99
N GLY A 372 -3.62 9.19 -7.36
CA GLY A 372 -2.32 8.77 -6.82
C GLY A 372 -2.44 7.65 -5.79
N ASN A 373 -3.40 7.74 -4.87
CA ASN A 373 -3.68 6.69 -3.90
C ASN A 373 -4.18 5.39 -4.54
N ALA A 374 -5.08 5.50 -5.52
CA ALA A 374 -5.53 4.36 -6.29
C ALA A 374 -4.34 3.69 -6.98
N PHE A 375 -3.44 4.45 -7.61
CA PHE A 375 -2.22 3.93 -8.23
C PHE A 375 -1.29 3.24 -7.23
N LYS A 376 -1.08 3.80 -6.04
CA LYS A 376 -0.26 3.17 -4.98
C LYS A 376 -0.87 1.84 -4.54
N SER A 377 -2.18 1.80 -4.28
CA SER A 377 -2.90 0.58 -3.91
C SER A 377 -2.83 -0.48 -5.01
N ILE A 378 -3.04 -0.08 -6.27
CA ILE A 378 -2.92 -0.96 -7.42
C ILE A 378 -1.50 -1.50 -7.51
N SER A 379 -0.49 -0.65 -7.43
CA SER A 379 0.93 -1.03 -7.50
C SER A 379 1.31 -2.03 -6.41
N PHE A 380 0.83 -1.82 -5.19
CA PHE A 380 1.02 -2.77 -4.09
C PHE A 380 0.33 -4.11 -4.36
N THR A 381 -0.89 -4.08 -4.90
CA THR A 381 -1.63 -5.28 -5.31
C THR A 381 -0.86 -6.05 -6.40
N VAL A 382 -0.36 -5.35 -7.43
CA VAL A 382 0.50 -5.94 -8.48
C VAL A 382 1.74 -6.58 -7.88
N PHE A 383 2.41 -5.88 -6.96
CA PHE A 383 3.61 -6.37 -6.29
C PHE A 383 3.33 -7.68 -5.54
N ILE A 384 2.24 -7.76 -4.77
CA ILE A 384 1.87 -8.99 -4.07
C ILE A 384 1.54 -10.12 -5.06
N MET A 385 0.83 -9.81 -6.15
CA MET A 385 0.53 -10.81 -7.19
C MET A 385 1.81 -11.38 -7.82
N GLU A 386 2.77 -10.51 -8.18
CA GLU A 386 4.08 -10.92 -8.69
C GLU A 386 4.86 -11.75 -7.67
N PHE A 387 4.82 -11.37 -6.39
CA PHE A 387 5.42 -12.14 -5.32
C PHE A 387 4.88 -13.58 -5.26
N PHE A 388 3.56 -13.76 -5.35
CA PHE A 388 2.94 -15.07 -5.43
C PHE A 388 3.34 -15.84 -6.70
N ILE A 389 3.42 -15.17 -7.86
CA ILE A 389 3.88 -15.78 -9.13
C ILE A 389 5.29 -16.33 -8.97
N VAL A 390 6.20 -15.54 -8.38
CA VAL A 390 7.59 -15.94 -8.16
C VAL A 390 7.68 -17.14 -7.21
N ARG A 391 6.93 -17.14 -6.09
CA ARG A 391 6.91 -18.29 -5.16
C ARG A 391 6.36 -19.55 -5.82
N LEU A 392 5.31 -19.44 -6.62
CA LEU A 392 4.80 -20.55 -7.43
C LEU A 392 5.83 -21.07 -8.43
N LYS A 393 6.53 -20.17 -9.13
CA LYS A 393 7.59 -20.54 -10.09
C LYS A 393 8.76 -21.25 -9.41
N GLN A 394 9.10 -20.86 -8.18
CA GLN A 394 10.09 -21.55 -7.36
C GLN A 394 9.61 -22.94 -6.91
N LEU A 395 8.33 -23.08 -6.55
CA LEU A 395 7.75 -24.39 -6.22
C LEU A 395 7.69 -25.30 -7.44
N SER A 396 7.31 -24.77 -8.61
CA SER A 396 7.25 -25.55 -9.85
C SER A 396 8.64 -26.01 -10.28
N SER A 397 9.66 -25.15 -10.20
CA SER A 397 11.04 -25.53 -10.52
C SER A 397 11.60 -26.57 -9.54
N LYS A 398 11.33 -26.43 -8.24
CA LYS A 398 11.63 -27.47 -7.23
C LYS A 398 10.97 -28.80 -7.58
N SER A 399 9.71 -28.76 -8.01
CA SER A 399 8.97 -29.98 -8.40
C SER A 399 9.52 -30.64 -9.67
N ALA A 400 9.99 -29.85 -10.64
CA ALA A 400 10.61 -30.37 -11.86
C ALA A 400 11.99 -31.00 -11.58
N LEU A 401 12.81 -30.37 -10.73
CA LEU A 401 14.13 -30.92 -10.33
C LEU A 401 14.01 -32.27 -9.62
N LEU A 402 12.92 -32.53 -8.91
CA LEU A 402 12.65 -33.86 -8.34
C LEU A 402 12.44 -34.90 -9.40
N LEU A 403 11.68 -34.56 -10.43
CA LEU A 403 11.34 -35.49 -11.49
C LEU A 403 12.63 -36.05 -12.08
N GLN A 404 13.62 -35.17 -12.27
CA GLN A 404 14.94 -35.50 -12.76
C GLN A 404 15.76 -36.34 -11.76
N ASN A 405 15.75 -35.97 -10.47
CA ASN A 405 16.58 -36.64 -9.44
C ASN A 405 15.93 -37.87 -8.79
N SER A 406 14.69 -38.21 -9.16
CA SER A 406 13.89 -39.24 -8.51
C SER A 406 14.53 -40.64 -8.58
N PHE A 407 15.21 -40.98 -9.67
CA PHE A 407 15.81 -42.30 -9.89
C PHE A 407 16.98 -42.64 -8.96
N GLN A 408 17.74 -41.63 -8.51
CA GLN A 408 18.95 -41.84 -7.70
C GLN A 408 18.72 -41.64 -6.19
N SER A 409 17.57 -41.10 -5.81
CA SER A 409 17.30 -40.71 -4.42
C SER A 409 16.70 -41.86 -3.59
N SER A 410 17.24 -42.08 -2.40
CA SER A 410 16.68 -43.03 -1.43
C SER A 410 15.22 -42.67 -1.07
N ILE A 411 14.41 -43.69 -0.74
CA ILE A 411 13.01 -43.55 -0.33
C ILE A 411 12.83 -42.53 0.82
N ARG A 412 13.77 -42.47 1.77
CA ARG A 412 13.73 -41.50 2.89
C ARG A 412 13.83 -40.04 2.40
N VAL A 413 14.70 -39.77 1.43
CA VAL A 413 14.87 -38.42 0.85
C VAL A 413 13.61 -38.01 0.10
N GLN A 414 12.99 -38.93 -0.63
CA GLN A 414 11.74 -38.72 -1.33
C GLN A 414 10.59 -38.36 -0.36
N LYS A 415 10.43 -39.09 0.74
CA LYS A 415 9.43 -38.80 1.78
C LYS A 415 9.63 -37.43 2.41
N LEU A 416 10.86 -37.11 2.85
CA LEU A 416 11.17 -35.81 3.45
C LEU A 416 10.89 -34.66 2.48
N PHE A 417 11.26 -34.85 1.23
CA PHE A 417 10.98 -33.86 0.21
C PHE A 417 9.47 -33.63 0.05
N TRP A 418 8.68 -34.70 -0.07
CA TRP A 418 7.23 -34.59 -0.23
C TRP A 418 6.57 -33.82 0.90
N TYR A 419 6.93 -34.14 2.15
CA TYR A 419 6.40 -33.43 3.31
C TYR A 419 6.70 -31.93 3.23
N ARG A 420 7.93 -31.58 2.87
CA ARG A 420 8.33 -30.17 2.71
C ARG A 420 7.58 -29.50 1.56
N PHE A 421 7.48 -30.14 0.41
CA PHE A 421 6.77 -29.61 -0.75
C PHE A 421 5.29 -29.41 -0.44
N HIS A 422 4.63 -30.42 0.13
CA HIS A 422 3.23 -30.36 0.51
C HIS A 422 2.97 -29.22 1.50
N SER A 423 3.80 -29.09 2.54
CA SER A 423 3.69 -27.99 3.50
C SER A 423 3.89 -26.61 2.86
N GLU A 424 4.95 -26.44 2.04
CA GLU A 424 5.22 -25.16 1.35
C GLU A 424 4.08 -24.80 0.37
N TYR A 425 3.49 -25.78 -0.32
CA TYR A 425 2.36 -25.57 -1.23
C TYR A 425 1.08 -25.19 -0.49
N VAL A 426 0.73 -25.92 0.59
CA VAL A 426 -0.49 -25.66 1.36
C VAL A 426 -0.44 -24.27 2.01
N SER A 427 0.71 -23.87 2.57
CA SER A 427 0.88 -22.50 3.12
C SER A 427 0.76 -21.45 2.01
N LEU A 428 1.37 -21.66 0.85
CA LEU A 428 1.24 -20.72 -0.26
C LEU A 428 -0.22 -20.60 -0.74
N TYR A 429 -0.94 -21.73 -0.80
CA TYR A 429 -2.35 -21.75 -1.18
C TYR A 429 -3.22 -21.01 -0.17
N SER A 430 -3.03 -21.22 1.14
CA SER A 430 -3.81 -20.55 2.17
C SER A 430 -3.56 -19.03 2.17
N GLU A 431 -2.29 -18.61 2.07
CA GLU A 431 -1.92 -17.19 1.98
C GLU A 431 -2.56 -16.55 0.74
N MET A 432 -2.52 -17.25 -0.40
CA MET A 432 -3.12 -16.76 -1.63
C MET A 432 -4.65 -16.71 -1.56
N ALA A 433 -5.31 -17.69 -0.92
CA ALA A 433 -6.76 -17.70 -0.78
C ALA A 433 -7.26 -16.50 0.04
N ILE A 434 -6.55 -16.17 1.14
CA ILE A 434 -6.84 -15.00 1.96
C ILE A 434 -6.66 -13.72 1.15
N PHE A 435 -5.54 -13.60 0.41
CA PHE A 435 -5.30 -12.42 -0.42
C PHE A 435 -6.26 -12.32 -1.61
N ASN A 436 -6.68 -13.44 -2.20
CA ASN A 436 -7.68 -13.43 -3.27
C ASN A 436 -9.03 -12.89 -2.77
N LEU A 437 -9.41 -13.10 -1.51
CA LEU A 437 -10.65 -12.56 -0.96
C LEU A 437 -10.70 -11.02 -1.05
N THR A 438 -9.58 -10.35 -0.77
CA THR A 438 -9.47 -8.88 -0.87
C THR A 438 -9.22 -8.42 -2.30
N ALA A 439 -8.26 -9.04 -2.99
CA ALA A 439 -7.86 -8.68 -4.35
C ALA A 439 -9.02 -8.84 -5.35
N ARG A 440 -9.92 -9.80 -5.15
CA ARG A 440 -11.07 -10.05 -6.02
C ARG A 440 -12.00 -8.86 -6.16
N ASN A 441 -12.25 -8.15 -5.08
CA ASN A 441 -13.12 -6.97 -5.10
C ASN A 441 -12.40 -5.78 -5.76
N ILE A 442 -11.11 -5.63 -5.47
CA ILE A 442 -10.26 -4.58 -6.06
C ILE A 442 -10.17 -4.78 -7.58
N LEU A 443 -9.81 -5.98 -8.04
CA LEU A 443 -9.72 -6.31 -9.47
C LEU A 443 -11.05 -6.09 -10.20
N PHE A 444 -12.16 -6.45 -9.57
CA PHE A 444 -13.50 -6.20 -10.13
C PHE A 444 -13.79 -4.71 -10.31
N PHE A 445 -13.48 -3.91 -9.29
CA PHE A 445 -13.69 -2.47 -9.36
C PHE A 445 -12.81 -1.81 -10.43
N ILE A 446 -11.53 -2.18 -10.52
CA ILE A 446 -10.64 -1.62 -11.55
C ILE A 446 -11.09 -2.07 -12.95
N GLU A 447 -11.56 -3.31 -13.11
CA GLU A 447 -12.12 -3.77 -14.39
C GLU A 447 -13.36 -2.96 -14.79
N LEU A 448 -14.31 -2.76 -13.86
CA LEU A 448 -15.50 -1.95 -14.11
C LEU A 448 -15.12 -0.52 -14.52
N LEU A 449 -14.21 0.11 -13.76
CA LEU A 449 -13.72 1.46 -14.05
C LEU A 449 -13.07 1.53 -15.44
N SER A 450 -12.14 0.63 -15.75
CA SER A 450 -11.42 0.64 -17.04
C SER A 450 -12.35 0.40 -18.24
N LYS A 451 -13.39 -0.43 -18.11
CA LYS A 451 -14.35 -0.64 -19.20
C LYS A 451 -15.29 0.55 -19.35
N SER A 452 -15.78 1.08 -18.23
CA SER A 452 -16.63 2.28 -18.25
C SER A 452 -15.88 3.47 -18.84
N SER A 453 -14.59 3.64 -18.55
CA SER A 453 -13.78 4.74 -19.08
C SER A 453 -13.58 4.64 -20.59
N VAL A 454 -13.36 3.44 -21.14
CA VAL A 454 -13.28 3.22 -22.59
C VAL A 454 -14.63 3.51 -23.26
N VAL A 455 -15.74 3.04 -22.70
CA VAL A 455 -17.08 3.32 -23.26
C VAL A 455 -17.37 4.81 -23.26
N ILE A 456 -17.12 5.50 -22.15
CA ILE A 456 -17.28 6.96 -22.06
C ILE A 456 -16.36 7.67 -23.05
N CYS A 457 -15.10 7.23 -23.18
CA CYS A 457 -14.16 7.77 -24.14
C CYS A 457 -14.65 7.61 -25.59
N LEU A 458 -15.16 6.43 -25.96
CA LEU A 458 -15.69 6.18 -27.31
C LEU A 458 -16.95 7.00 -27.58
N LEU A 459 -17.87 7.09 -26.61
CA LEU A 459 -19.06 7.95 -26.71
C LEU A 459 -18.66 9.41 -26.89
N PHE A 460 -17.71 9.88 -26.09
CA PHE A 460 -17.19 11.25 -26.16
C PHE A 460 -16.59 11.53 -27.54
N ILE A 461 -15.67 10.68 -28.03
CA ILE A 461 -15.07 10.82 -29.37
C ILE A 461 -16.14 10.81 -30.46
N SER A 462 -17.18 9.96 -30.32
CA SER A 462 -18.22 9.83 -31.35
C SER A 462 -19.07 11.09 -31.54
N GLN A 463 -19.20 11.92 -30.49
CA GLN A 463 -19.97 13.16 -30.52
C GLN A 463 -19.15 14.36 -31.03
N GLN A 464 -17.83 14.24 -31.16
CA GLN A 464 -16.98 15.35 -31.59
C GLN A 464 -16.89 15.42 -33.11
N THR A 465 -17.19 16.60 -33.67
CA THR A 465 -17.07 16.87 -35.12
C THR A 465 -15.66 17.27 -35.54
N LYS A 466 -14.84 17.79 -34.60
CA LYS A 466 -13.43 18.16 -34.83
C LYS A 466 -12.55 17.61 -33.70
N MET A 467 -11.47 16.93 -34.05
CA MET A 467 -10.52 16.35 -33.09
C MET A 467 -9.49 17.39 -32.66
N ASN A 468 -9.56 17.83 -31.40
CA ASN A 468 -8.53 18.67 -30.78
C ASN A 468 -7.42 17.78 -30.19
N ILE A 469 -6.17 18.28 -30.18
CA ILE A 469 -5.01 17.62 -29.56
C ILE A 469 -5.31 17.25 -28.09
N GLN A 470 -5.99 18.11 -27.36
CA GLN A 470 -6.39 17.82 -25.97
C GLN A 470 -7.33 16.61 -25.86
N ILE A 471 -8.31 16.51 -26.76
CA ILE A 471 -9.26 15.39 -26.82
C ILE A 471 -8.51 14.11 -27.16
N THR A 472 -7.53 14.18 -28.08
CA THR A 472 -6.68 13.02 -28.40
C THR A 472 -5.84 12.57 -27.20
N PHE A 473 -5.33 13.50 -26.38
CA PHE A 473 -4.55 13.14 -25.19
C PHE A 473 -5.41 12.48 -24.11
N VAL A 474 -6.61 13.03 -23.85
CA VAL A 474 -7.57 12.43 -22.91
C VAL A 474 -7.99 11.03 -23.38
N ALA A 475 -8.25 10.87 -24.68
CA ALA A 475 -8.57 9.57 -25.25
C ALA A 475 -7.41 8.58 -25.09
N LEU A 476 -6.18 9.01 -25.36
CA LEU A 476 -4.98 8.20 -25.20
C LEU A 476 -4.76 7.81 -23.73
N ALA A 477 -5.04 8.70 -22.77
CA ALA A 477 -4.98 8.41 -21.34
C ALA A 477 -6.02 7.35 -20.92
N PHE A 478 -7.26 7.43 -21.40
CA PHE A 478 -8.26 6.39 -21.11
C PHE A 478 -7.89 5.05 -21.74
N MET A 479 -7.43 5.05 -22.99
CA MET A 479 -6.98 3.83 -23.67
C MET A 479 -5.75 3.21 -22.99
N SER A 480 -4.78 4.02 -22.53
CA SER A 480 -3.60 3.52 -21.84
C SER A 480 -3.96 2.86 -20.50
N SER A 481 -4.91 3.42 -19.74
CA SER A 481 -5.42 2.80 -18.50
C SER A 481 -6.00 1.40 -18.75
N PHE A 482 -6.71 1.25 -19.87
CA PHE A 482 -7.27 -0.03 -20.30
C PHE A 482 -6.18 -1.03 -20.70
N PHE A 483 -5.17 -0.60 -21.46
CA PHE A 483 -4.03 -1.47 -21.82
C PHE A 483 -3.23 -1.92 -20.59
N LEU A 484 -2.98 -1.03 -19.63
CA LEU A 484 -2.27 -1.36 -18.38
C LEU A 484 -3.00 -2.45 -17.59
N LEU A 485 -4.33 -2.34 -17.49
CA LEU A 485 -5.16 -3.34 -16.84
C LEU A 485 -5.10 -4.69 -17.58
N ASN A 486 -5.12 -4.70 -18.91
CA ASN A 486 -4.97 -5.94 -19.67
C ASN A 486 -3.60 -6.59 -19.45
N ILE A 487 -2.52 -5.82 -19.38
CA ILE A 487 -1.19 -6.34 -19.06
C ILE A 487 -1.20 -6.98 -17.67
N LEU A 488 -1.83 -6.35 -16.68
CA LEU A 488 -2.01 -6.93 -15.34
C LEU A 488 -2.74 -8.28 -15.42
N TYR A 489 -3.89 -8.33 -16.10
CA TYR A 489 -4.69 -9.55 -16.26
C TYR A 489 -3.91 -10.65 -16.99
N PHE A 490 -3.15 -10.31 -18.02
CA PHE A 490 -2.29 -11.24 -18.74
C PHE A 490 -1.26 -11.88 -17.80
N ARG A 491 -0.59 -11.08 -16.96
CA ARG A 491 0.37 -11.59 -15.98
C ARG A 491 -0.29 -12.48 -14.94
N VAL A 492 -1.42 -12.07 -14.39
CA VAL A 492 -2.19 -12.85 -13.42
C VAL A 492 -2.66 -14.18 -14.01
N ALA A 493 -3.07 -14.20 -15.28
CA ALA A 493 -3.53 -15.40 -15.98
C ALA A 493 -2.45 -16.48 -16.16
N HIS A 494 -1.17 -16.16 -15.94
CA HIS A 494 -0.09 -17.15 -15.92
C HIS A 494 -0.01 -17.97 -14.63
N MET A 495 -0.56 -17.51 -13.50
CA MET A 495 -0.49 -18.29 -12.25
C MET A 495 -1.04 -19.72 -12.36
N PRO A 496 -2.26 -19.95 -12.91
CA PRO A 496 -2.81 -21.30 -13.06
C PRO A 496 -1.91 -22.22 -13.89
N SER A 497 -1.15 -21.67 -14.84
CA SER A 497 -0.22 -22.45 -15.67
C SER A 497 0.95 -23.00 -14.86
N TYR A 498 1.49 -22.24 -13.91
CA TYR A 498 2.55 -22.73 -13.02
C TYR A 498 2.02 -23.80 -12.07
N ASN A 499 0.79 -23.64 -11.55
CA ASN A 499 0.15 -24.68 -10.75
C ASN A 499 -0.04 -25.97 -11.56
N ARG A 500 -0.47 -25.86 -12.84
CA ARG A 500 -0.59 -27.01 -13.74
C ARG A 500 0.75 -27.71 -14.00
N ILE A 501 1.83 -26.97 -14.25
CA ILE A 501 3.18 -27.54 -14.42
C ILE A 501 3.63 -28.26 -13.15
N CYS A 502 3.36 -27.66 -11.99
CA CYS A 502 3.70 -28.24 -10.69
C CYS A 502 2.94 -29.55 -10.45
N TRP A 503 1.63 -29.53 -10.66
CA TRP A 503 0.77 -30.72 -10.62
C TRP A 503 1.24 -31.82 -11.57
N GLN A 504 1.53 -31.50 -12.84
CA GLN A 504 2.03 -32.47 -13.82
C GLN A 504 3.36 -33.09 -13.39
N SER A 505 4.26 -32.29 -12.82
CA SER A 505 5.56 -32.75 -12.34
C SER A 505 5.39 -33.73 -11.18
N ILE A 506 4.51 -33.42 -10.23
CA ILE A 506 4.17 -34.28 -9.09
C ILE A 506 3.49 -35.57 -9.54
N HIS A 507 2.52 -35.46 -10.44
CA HIS A 507 1.78 -36.60 -10.97
C HIS A 507 2.72 -37.59 -11.68
N ARG A 508 3.59 -37.09 -12.57
CA ARG A 508 4.61 -37.90 -13.24
C ARG A 508 5.58 -38.53 -12.24
N TRP A 509 5.98 -37.79 -11.20
CA TRP A 509 6.82 -38.33 -10.14
C TRP A 509 6.14 -39.47 -9.38
N ILE A 510 4.86 -39.34 -9.04
CA ILE A 510 4.09 -40.38 -8.35
C ILE A 510 3.91 -41.62 -9.24
N ALA A 511 3.55 -41.45 -10.51
CA ALA A 511 3.43 -42.55 -11.47
C ALA A 511 4.76 -43.32 -11.61
N ARG A 512 5.88 -42.60 -11.74
CA ARG A 512 7.23 -43.22 -11.80
C ARG A 512 7.60 -43.92 -10.51
N SER A 513 7.27 -43.34 -9.34
CA SER A 513 7.55 -43.98 -8.05
C SER A 513 6.76 -45.29 -7.86
N GLN A 514 5.52 -45.34 -8.36
CA GLN A 514 4.69 -46.55 -8.35
C GLN A 514 5.25 -47.61 -9.29
N TRP A 515 5.63 -47.23 -10.51
CA TRP A 515 6.27 -48.13 -11.47
C TRP A 515 7.56 -48.76 -10.92
N LEU A 516 8.45 -47.93 -10.37
CA LEU A 516 9.70 -48.41 -9.75
C LEU A 516 9.45 -49.32 -8.54
N SER A 517 8.35 -49.11 -7.82
CA SER A 517 7.94 -49.99 -6.71
C SER A 517 7.43 -51.34 -7.22
N MET A 518 6.68 -51.38 -8.33
CA MET A 518 6.23 -52.62 -8.96
C MET A 518 7.42 -53.43 -9.50
N GLN A 519 8.34 -52.78 -10.21
CA GLN A 519 9.47 -53.46 -10.85
C GLN A 519 10.46 -54.07 -9.84
N ARG A 520 10.51 -53.54 -8.61
CA ARG A 520 11.44 -54.03 -7.59
C ARG A 520 11.05 -55.34 -6.92
N ASN A 521 9.87 -55.93 -7.16
CA ASN A 521 9.41 -57.26 -6.70
C ASN A 521 9.64 -57.65 -5.21
N VAL A 522 10.17 -56.75 -4.38
CA VAL A 522 10.42 -56.99 -2.96
C VAL A 522 9.14 -56.64 -2.21
N PHE A 523 8.33 -57.68 -1.98
CA PHE A 523 7.09 -57.68 -1.20
C PHE A 523 7.21 -57.10 0.23
N THR A 524 8.43 -56.85 0.72
CA THR A 524 8.66 -56.35 2.09
C THR A 524 8.71 -54.83 2.23
N ASN A 525 8.62 -54.07 1.14
CA ASN A 525 8.54 -52.61 1.21
C ASN A 525 7.19 -52.11 0.68
N SER A 526 6.13 -52.36 1.46
CA SER A 526 4.90 -51.59 1.32
C SER A 526 5.27 -50.12 1.51
N PHE A 527 5.34 -49.34 0.42
CA PHE A 527 5.07 -47.92 0.54
C PHE A 527 3.69 -47.86 1.21
N PRO A 528 3.58 -47.34 2.45
CA PRO A 528 2.38 -47.54 3.24
C PRO A 528 1.21 -47.04 2.40
N LEU A 529 0.22 -47.90 2.14
CA LEU A 529 -0.96 -47.64 1.31
C LEU A 529 -1.53 -46.24 1.62
N ARG A 530 -1.52 -45.88 2.92
CA ARG A 530 -1.86 -44.56 3.47
C ARG A 530 -1.19 -43.37 2.77
N TYR A 531 0.10 -43.46 2.44
CA TYR A 531 0.83 -42.38 1.77
C TYR A 531 0.45 -42.26 0.28
N SER A 532 0.25 -43.40 -0.40
CA SER A 532 -0.23 -43.41 -1.78
C SER A 532 -1.64 -42.80 -1.87
N ILE A 533 -2.52 -43.16 -0.95
CA ILE A 533 -3.87 -42.59 -0.85
C ILE A 533 -3.78 -41.08 -0.57
N LYS A 534 -3.00 -40.66 0.44
CA LYS A 534 -2.86 -39.24 0.78
C LYS A 534 -2.29 -38.41 -0.37
N SER A 535 -1.32 -38.94 -1.12
CA SER A 535 -0.74 -38.23 -2.26
C SER A 535 -1.68 -38.14 -3.45
N ARG A 536 -2.48 -39.18 -3.72
CA ARG A 536 -3.55 -39.16 -4.72
C ARG A 536 -4.64 -38.16 -4.37
N LEU A 537 -5.12 -38.16 -3.12
CA LEU A 537 -6.09 -37.17 -2.63
C LEU A 537 -5.53 -35.75 -2.76
N PHE A 538 -4.27 -35.53 -2.43
CA PHE A 538 -3.64 -34.23 -2.58
C PHE A 538 -3.51 -33.80 -4.05
N ILE A 539 -3.14 -34.69 -4.96
CA ILE A 539 -3.14 -34.42 -6.42
C ILE A 539 -4.54 -34.01 -6.88
N GLN A 540 -5.58 -34.76 -6.48
CA GLN A 540 -6.97 -34.45 -6.81
C GLN A 540 -7.40 -33.10 -6.21
N THR A 541 -6.95 -32.79 -4.99
CA THR A 541 -7.17 -31.48 -4.38
C THR A 541 -6.45 -30.39 -5.17
N MET A 542 -5.22 -30.60 -5.64
CA MET A 542 -4.49 -29.63 -6.46
C MET A 542 -5.15 -29.38 -7.82
N THR A 543 -5.78 -30.39 -8.45
CA THR A 543 -6.52 -30.20 -9.70
C THR A 543 -7.82 -29.45 -9.50
N ASN A 544 -8.51 -29.70 -8.37
CA ASN A 544 -9.79 -29.08 -8.06
C ASN A 544 -9.62 -27.67 -7.50
N ASN A 545 -8.51 -27.41 -6.81
CA ASN A 545 -8.17 -26.10 -6.28
C ASN A 545 -7.89 -25.13 -7.44
N ARG A 546 -8.77 -24.15 -7.59
CA ARG A 546 -8.59 -23.04 -8.52
C ARG A 546 -7.47 -22.13 -8.01
N PHE A 547 -6.23 -22.50 -8.29
CA PHE A 547 -5.04 -21.73 -7.92
C PHE A 547 -4.90 -20.53 -8.85
N GLY A 548 -5.34 -19.37 -8.39
CA GLY A 548 -5.42 -18.14 -9.20
C GLY A 548 -6.29 -17.09 -8.51
N PHE A 549 -6.46 -15.97 -9.19
CA PHE A 549 -7.35 -14.92 -8.73
C PHE A 549 -8.71 -15.00 -9.42
N THR A 550 -9.73 -14.64 -8.67
CA THR A 550 -11.08 -14.42 -9.18
C THR A 550 -11.33 -12.94 -9.33
N CYS A 551 -12.04 -12.53 -10.38
CA CYS A 551 -12.53 -11.16 -10.52
C CYS A 551 -14.00 -11.12 -10.09
N GLY A 552 -14.29 -10.51 -8.92
CA GLY A 552 -15.59 -10.60 -8.28
C GLY A 552 -16.07 -12.05 -8.05
N ARG A 553 -17.38 -12.25 -7.92
CA ARG A 553 -17.99 -13.60 -8.00
C ARG A 553 -18.14 -14.10 -9.44
N MET A 554 -17.77 -13.27 -10.42
CA MET A 554 -18.16 -13.43 -11.82
C MET A 554 -17.33 -14.49 -12.54
N PHE A 555 -16.00 -14.44 -12.43
CA PHE A 555 -15.15 -15.40 -13.13
C PHE A 555 -13.75 -15.57 -12.55
N PHE A 556 -13.17 -16.73 -12.84
CA PHE A 556 -11.77 -17.05 -12.56
C PHE A 556 -10.87 -16.55 -13.69
N ILE A 557 -9.81 -15.81 -13.36
CA ILE A 557 -8.91 -15.22 -14.35
C ILE A 557 -8.02 -16.32 -14.91
N SER A 558 -8.31 -16.72 -16.14
CA SER A 558 -7.57 -17.75 -16.89
C SER A 558 -7.13 -17.21 -18.24
N LYS A 559 -6.14 -17.86 -18.87
CA LYS A 559 -5.63 -17.48 -20.19
C LYS A 559 -6.74 -17.41 -21.25
N PHE A 560 -7.72 -18.32 -21.20
CA PHE A 560 -8.84 -18.34 -22.13
C PHE A 560 -9.81 -17.17 -21.91
N LYS A 561 -10.13 -16.86 -20.64
CA LYS A 561 -10.98 -15.70 -20.29
C LYS A 561 -10.34 -14.38 -20.73
N TYR A 562 -9.01 -14.26 -20.64
CA TYR A 562 -8.29 -13.08 -21.15
C TYR A 562 -8.46 -12.90 -22.66
N ILE A 563 -8.30 -13.96 -23.44
CA ILE A 563 -8.51 -13.92 -24.90
C ILE A 563 -9.97 -13.57 -25.22
N GLN A 564 -10.93 -14.13 -24.49
CA GLN A 564 -12.35 -13.82 -24.66
C GLN A 564 -12.66 -12.33 -24.40
N ILE A 565 -12.07 -11.74 -23.36
CA ILE A 565 -12.24 -10.31 -23.05
C ILE A 565 -11.67 -9.44 -24.19
N PHE A 566 -10.53 -9.83 -24.76
CA PHE A 566 -9.94 -9.11 -25.88
C PHE A 566 -10.81 -9.20 -27.16
N LEU A 567 -11.33 -10.39 -27.46
CA LEU A 567 -12.21 -10.61 -28.62
C LEU A 567 -13.54 -9.84 -28.51
N PHE A 568 -14.13 -9.77 -27.31
CA PHE A 568 -15.38 -9.05 -27.08
C PHE A 568 -15.31 -7.56 -27.47
N ILE A 569 -14.13 -6.95 -27.35
CA ILE A 569 -13.92 -5.54 -27.72
C ILE A 569 -13.84 -5.36 -29.23
N ASN A 570 -13.22 -6.31 -29.93
CA ASN A 570 -13.19 -6.29 -31.40
C ASN A 570 -14.58 -6.47 -31.99
N ASP A 571 -15.39 -7.36 -31.40
CA ASP A 571 -16.79 -7.55 -31.83
C ASP A 571 -17.63 -6.28 -31.60
N TYR A 572 -17.40 -5.56 -30.50
CA TYR A 572 -18.08 -4.28 -30.25
C TYR A 572 -17.71 -3.22 -31.31
N HIS A 573 -16.44 -3.14 -31.71
CA HIS A 573 -16.00 -2.22 -32.77
C HIS A 573 -16.70 -2.54 -34.11
N ASN A 574 -16.82 -3.82 -34.47
CA ASN A 574 -17.48 -4.26 -35.70
C ASN A 574 -18.99 -4.00 -35.71
N ASN A 575 -19.64 -4.05 -34.54
CA ASN A 575 -21.07 -3.74 -34.41
C ASN A 575 -21.35 -2.23 -34.39
N VAL A 576 -20.45 -1.41 -33.84
CA VAL A 576 -20.61 0.06 -33.86
C VAL A 576 -20.40 0.64 -35.26
N SER A 577 -19.49 0.07 -36.06
CA SER A 577 -19.29 0.50 -37.46
C SER A 577 -20.50 0.16 -38.35
N THR A 578 -21.23 -0.92 -38.06
CA THR A 578 -22.47 -1.28 -38.77
C THR A 578 -23.65 -0.38 -38.37
N ILE A 579 -23.72 0.10 -37.12
CA ILE A 579 -24.77 1.03 -36.66
C ILE A 579 -24.70 2.39 -37.36
N ARG A 580 -23.52 2.84 -37.83
CA ARG A 580 -23.38 4.11 -38.57
C ARG A 580 -23.97 4.09 -40.00
N ILE A 581 -24.42 2.94 -40.50
CA ILE A 581 -24.91 2.80 -41.88
C ILE A 581 -26.46 2.89 -41.96
N LEU A 582 -27.20 3.01 -40.86
CA LEU A 582 -28.64 3.28 -40.89
C LEU A 582 -28.97 4.74 -40.51
N PRO A 583 -29.27 5.63 -41.47
CA PRO A 583 -29.44 7.05 -41.17
C PRO A 583 -30.78 7.42 -40.52
N ASN A 584 -31.80 6.54 -40.49
CA ASN A 584 -33.20 6.99 -40.37
C ASN A 584 -34.10 6.28 -39.35
N ARG A 585 -33.61 5.69 -38.25
CA ARG A 585 -34.50 5.25 -37.15
C ARG A 585 -33.98 5.57 -35.75
N LEU A 586 -34.53 6.64 -35.18
CA LEU A 586 -34.36 7.14 -33.81
C LEU A 586 -34.95 6.24 -32.70
N GLN A 587 -35.25 4.97 -32.96
CA GLN A 587 -35.93 4.09 -31.97
C GLN A 587 -35.05 3.02 -31.30
N CYS A 588 -33.76 2.91 -31.60
CA CYS A 588 -32.94 1.79 -31.12
C CYS A 588 -31.86 2.13 -30.06
N LEU A 589 -32.07 3.13 -29.20
CA LEU A 589 -31.23 3.25 -27.99
C LEU A 589 -31.76 2.44 -26.79
N TYR A 590 -32.96 1.85 -26.91
CA TYR A 590 -33.60 1.08 -25.83
C TYR A 590 -33.19 -0.41 -25.78
N VAL A 591 -32.52 -0.93 -26.82
CA VAL A 591 -32.19 -2.37 -26.95
C VAL A 591 -30.79 -2.73 -26.43
N VAL A 592 -29.88 -1.75 -26.30
CA VAL A 592 -28.50 -2.02 -25.84
C VAL A 592 -28.36 -1.90 -24.32
N THR A 593 -29.22 -1.13 -23.66
CA THR A 593 -29.29 -1.08 -22.19
C THR A 593 -29.99 -2.32 -21.60
N THR A 594 -30.94 -2.92 -22.33
CA THR A 594 -31.70 -4.10 -21.87
C THR A 594 -30.94 -5.41 -22.03
N THR A 595 -29.90 -5.49 -22.86
CA THR A 595 -28.99 -6.66 -22.93
C THR A 595 -27.89 -6.64 -21.86
N TRP A 596 -27.74 -5.52 -21.13
CA TRP A 596 -26.87 -5.41 -19.95
C TRP A 596 -27.60 -5.74 -18.63
N SER A 597 -28.92 -5.87 -18.67
CA SER A 597 -29.75 -6.49 -17.63
C SER A 597 -30.19 -7.88 -18.10
N PHE A 598 -30.09 -8.91 -17.26
CA PHE A 598 -30.48 -10.32 -17.54
C PHE A 598 -29.40 -11.26 -18.12
N HIS A 599 -28.46 -11.63 -17.26
CA HIS A 599 -28.26 -13.04 -16.89
C HIS A 599 -27.78 -13.16 -15.43
N VAL A 600 -28.40 -12.39 -14.54
CA VAL A 600 -28.37 -12.62 -13.09
C VAL A 600 -29.74 -13.21 -12.74
N CYS A 601 -29.85 -14.53 -12.81
CA CYS A 601 -31.01 -15.24 -12.30
C CYS A 601 -30.68 -15.71 -10.88
N CYS A 602 -31.38 -15.11 -9.92
CA CYS A 602 -31.79 -15.60 -8.60
C CYS A 602 -30.71 -16.10 -7.61
N ILE A 603 -30.51 -15.32 -6.52
CA ILE A 603 -30.83 -15.70 -5.11
C ILE A 603 -30.39 -14.56 -4.15
N CYS A 604 -31.36 -14.09 -3.34
CA CYS A 604 -31.33 -13.16 -2.18
C CYS A 604 -31.09 -11.66 -2.45
N GLU A 605 -32.13 -10.80 -2.34
CA GLU A 605 -32.68 -10.14 -1.11
C GLU A 605 -31.68 -9.14 -0.48
N SER A 606 -31.98 -7.89 -0.13
CA SER A 606 -33.13 -7.00 -0.27
C SER A 606 -32.64 -5.58 0.09
N ASN A 607 -33.33 -4.55 -0.41
CA ASN A 607 -33.26 -3.13 0.00
C ASN A 607 -31.98 -2.32 -0.29
N PHE A 608 -31.86 -1.73 -1.50
CA PHE A 608 -31.28 -0.37 -1.66
C PHE A 608 -31.51 0.31 -3.03
N HIS A 609 -32.22 -0.28 -4.00
CA HIS A 609 -32.12 0.19 -5.41
C HIS A 609 -33.23 1.09 -5.98
N ILE A 610 -34.15 1.66 -5.18
CA ILE A 610 -35.27 2.46 -5.73
C ILE A 610 -34.97 3.97 -5.87
N LEU A 611 -33.87 4.50 -5.32
CA LEU A 611 -33.68 5.98 -5.29
C LEU A 611 -32.94 6.58 -6.51
N MET A 612 -32.23 5.79 -7.32
CA MET A 612 -31.34 6.33 -8.37
C MET A 612 -31.99 6.48 -9.75
N ILE A 613 -33.16 5.88 -9.98
CA ILE A 613 -33.87 5.94 -11.28
C ILE A 613 -34.87 7.12 -11.33
N TYR A 614 -35.37 7.59 -10.19
CA TYR A 614 -36.36 8.67 -10.16
C TYR A 614 -35.78 10.09 -10.39
N ILE A 615 -34.47 10.30 -10.19
CA ILE A 615 -33.85 11.63 -10.32
C ILE A 615 -33.57 12.00 -11.79
N LEU A 616 -33.51 11.04 -12.71
CA LEU A 616 -33.21 11.30 -14.13
C LEU A 616 -34.44 11.52 -15.01
N CYS A 617 -35.67 11.36 -14.49
CA CYS A 617 -36.88 11.41 -15.31
C CYS A 617 -37.83 12.58 -15.00
N GLY A 618 -37.46 13.49 -14.11
CA GLY A 618 -38.33 14.59 -13.68
C GLY A 618 -37.81 15.97 -14.08
N CYS A 619 -37.77 16.30 -15.38
CA CYS A 619 -37.91 17.68 -15.88
C CYS A 619 -37.84 17.72 -17.41
N LYS A 620 -39.00 17.66 -18.07
CA LYS A 620 -39.32 18.45 -19.28
C LYS A 620 -40.83 18.46 -19.50
N ARG A 621 -41.45 19.58 -19.13
CA ARG A 621 -42.54 20.20 -19.88
C ARG A 621 -41.90 21.23 -20.80
#